data_AF-A0A1F4DC85-F1
#
_entry.id   AF-A0A1F4DC85-F1
#
_cell.length_a   1.000
_cell.length_b   1.000
_cell.length_c   1.000
_cell.angle_alpha   90.00
_cell.angle_beta   90.00
_cell.angle_gamma   90.00
#
_symmetry.space_group_name_H-M   'P 1'
#
loop_
_entity.id
_entity.type
_entity.pdbx_description
1 polymer ?
#
loop_
_entity_poly.entity_id
_entity_poly.type
_entity_poly.pdbx_seq_one_letter_code
_entity_poly.pdbx_strand_id
1 'polypeptide(L)'
;MFRISSLLGVLLLFLAPPAQNVAHAVQPGVYTLTLSPGGGDDASCGNVRGLEEVTVQDGVIRSSFISNLRLAVAPNGSVSGSGFEQMTGWGAPVKLTGKQTPAGYEGDLEAARFGHSCYGTWVLVRPTTAPRAGDAQTGAAKDDVQVRLKKLKQLFDDGLITKEEYEAKRKQLLDAL
;
A
#
# COMPACT_ATOMS: atom_id res chain seq x y z
N MET A 1 51.00 -50.11 -24.49
CA MET A 1 49.67 -49.78 -25.04
C MET A 1 48.83 -49.19 -23.92
N PHE A 2 48.61 -47.87 -23.95
CA PHE A 2 47.82 -47.13 -22.96
C PHE A 2 46.33 -47.17 -23.35
N ARG A 3 45.43 -47.43 -22.38
CA ARG A 3 44.00 -47.09 -22.52
C ARG A 3 43.62 -46.12 -21.41
N ILE A 4 43.21 -44.93 -21.84
CA ILE A 4 42.83 -43.77 -21.02
C ILE A 4 41.33 -43.80 -20.75
N SER A 5 41.02 -43.41 -19.51
CA SER A 5 39.76 -42.99 -18.92
C SER A 5 38.73 -42.34 -19.84
N SER A 6 37.45 -42.60 -19.57
CA SER A 6 36.40 -41.57 -19.65
C SER A 6 35.31 -41.83 -18.63
N LEU A 7 35.37 -41.03 -17.56
CA LEU A 7 34.28 -40.74 -16.65
C LEU A 7 33.27 -39.85 -17.39
N LEU A 8 32.08 -40.38 -17.70
CA LEU A 8 30.93 -39.58 -18.09
C LEU A 8 30.19 -39.13 -16.83
N GLY A 9 30.60 -37.99 -16.27
CA GLY A 9 29.82 -37.26 -15.28
C GLY A 9 28.75 -36.44 -16.00
N VAL A 10 27.50 -36.90 -15.96
CA VAL A 10 26.34 -36.14 -16.44
C VAL A 10 26.06 -35.02 -15.44
N LEU A 11 26.63 -33.84 -15.70
CA LEU A 11 26.33 -32.61 -14.97
C LEU A 11 24.99 -32.06 -15.48
N LEU A 12 23.90 -32.45 -14.83
CA LEU A 12 22.58 -31.85 -15.00
C LEU A 12 22.59 -30.43 -14.41
N LEU A 13 22.91 -29.44 -15.25
CA LEU A 13 22.65 -28.03 -14.99
C LEU A 13 21.13 -27.82 -14.93
N PHE A 14 20.57 -27.78 -13.72
CA PHE A 14 19.22 -27.26 -13.47
C PHE A 14 19.19 -25.77 -13.83
N LEU A 15 18.73 -25.47 -15.05
CA LEU A 15 18.29 -24.13 -15.43
C LEU A 15 17.08 -23.76 -14.56
N ALA A 16 17.33 -23.00 -13.49
CA ALA A 16 16.25 -22.36 -12.76
C ALA A 16 15.48 -21.44 -13.72
N PRO A 17 14.14 -21.54 -13.81
CA PRO A 17 13.37 -20.62 -14.64
C PRO A 17 13.57 -19.18 -14.15
N PRO A 18 13.61 -18.19 -15.04
CA PRO A 18 13.78 -16.80 -14.66
C PRO A 18 12.66 -16.40 -13.69
N ALA A 19 13.03 -15.80 -12.56
CA ALA A 19 12.09 -15.27 -11.58
C ALA A 19 11.10 -14.35 -12.31
N GLN A 20 9.84 -14.79 -12.39
CA GLN A 20 8.81 -14.02 -13.04
C GLN A 20 8.54 -12.79 -12.17
N ASN A 21 8.96 -11.62 -12.64
CA ASN A 21 8.66 -10.31 -12.06
C ASN A 21 7.19 -9.98 -12.35
N VAL A 22 6.27 -10.69 -11.69
CA VAL A 22 4.83 -10.51 -11.92
C VAL A 22 4.37 -9.30 -11.11
N ALA A 23 3.69 -8.36 -11.77
CA ALA A 23 3.00 -7.28 -11.06
C ALA A 23 1.96 -7.88 -10.11
N HIS A 24 1.80 -7.28 -8.94
CA HIS A 24 0.85 -7.72 -7.93
C HIS A 24 -0.29 -6.70 -7.77
N ALA A 25 -1.46 -7.17 -7.36
CA ALA A 25 -2.58 -6.30 -7.03
C ALA A 25 -2.30 -5.50 -5.76
N VAL A 26 -2.99 -4.36 -5.61
CA VAL A 26 -3.03 -3.63 -4.33
C VAL A 26 -3.56 -4.54 -3.23
N GLN A 27 -2.97 -4.44 -2.04
CA GLN A 27 -3.35 -5.25 -0.90
C GLN A 27 -4.84 -5.01 -0.53
N PRO A 28 -5.59 -6.07 -0.18
CA PRO A 28 -6.95 -5.90 0.30
C PRO A 28 -7.04 -5.06 1.58
N GLY A 29 -8.14 -4.34 1.75
CA GLY A 29 -8.43 -3.56 2.95
C GLY A 29 -9.25 -2.30 2.70
N VAL A 30 -9.43 -1.52 3.76
CA VAL A 30 -10.08 -0.21 3.71
C VAL A 30 -9.03 0.87 3.53
N TYR A 31 -9.30 1.82 2.64
CA TYR A 31 -8.41 2.92 2.29
C TYR A 31 -9.21 4.22 2.18
N THR A 32 -8.53 5.35 2.33
CA THR A 32 -9.04 6.65 1.93
C THR A 32 -8.45 7.00 0.57
N LEU A 33 -9.31 7.16 -0.43
CA LEU A 33 -8.97 7.66 -1.76
C LEU A 33 -9.22 9.17 -1.81
N THR A 34 -8.18 9.91 -2.13
CA THR A 34 -8.23 11.35 -2.37
C THR A 34 -7.86 11.65 -3.81
N LEU A 35 -8.68 12.42 -4.51
CA LEU A 35 -8.42 12.95 -5.84
C LEU A 35 -8.30 14.47 -5.75
N SER A 36 -7.22 15.01 -6.30
CA SER A 36 -6.94 16.44 -6.33
C SER A 36 -6.78 16.91 -7.78
N PRO A 37 -7.26 18.11 -8.13
CA PRO A 37 -7.18 18.60 -9.48
C PRO A 37 -5.78 19.15 -9.77
N GLY A 38 -5.28 18.93 -10.97
CA GLY A 38 -4.01 19.46 -11.48
C GLY A 38 -4.20 20.47 -12.61
N GLY A 39 -5.40 20.52 -13.21
CA GLY A 39 -5.75 21.39 -14.33
C GLY A 39 -6.02 20.58 -15.60
N GLY A 40 -5.99 21.26 -16.74
CA GLY A 40 -6.22 20.67 -18.05
C GLY A 40 -6.35 21.76 -19.11
N ASP A 41 -6.65 21.35 -20.34
CA ASP A 41 -6.88 22.26 -21.46
C ASP A 41 -8.27 22.91 -21.42
N ASP A 42 -9.14 22.51 -20.49
CA ASP A 42 -10.47 23.09 -20.29
C ASP A 42 -10.80 23.38 -18.81
N ALA A 43 -11.69 24.35 -18.58
CA ALA A 43 -12.05 24.80 -17.24
C ALA A 43 -12.82 23.75 -16.41
N SER A 44 -13.44 22.75 -17.05
CA SER A 44 -14.15 21.67 -16.39
C SER A 44 -13.23 20.68 -15.67
N CYS A 45 -11.92 20.68 -15.98
CA CYS A 45 -10.92 19.87 -15.29
C CYS A 45 -10.70 20.27 -13.82
N GLY A 46 -11.12 21.48 -13.41
CA GLY A 46 -11.07 21.91 -12.01
C GLY A 46 -11.95 21.09 -11.06
N ASN A 47 -12.89 20.32 -11.61
CA ASN A 47 -13.88 19.53 -10.88
C ASN A 47 -13.43 18.10 -10.54
N VAL A 48 -12.21 17.69 -10.91
CA VAL A 48 -11.67 16.38 -10.52
C VAL A 48 -11.21 16.44 -9.07
N ARG A 49 -12.17 16.34 -8.14
CA ARG A 49 -11.93 16.35 -6.69
C ARG A 49 -12.80 15.29 -6.03
N GLY A 50 -12.23 14.59 -5.06
CA GLY A 50 -12.97 13.59 -4.32
C GLY A 50 -12.22 13.15 -3.07
N LEU A 51 -12.97 12.85 -2.02
CA LEU A 51 -12.47 12.19 -0.82
C LEU A 51 -13.48 11.11 -0.45
N GLU A 52 -13.05 9.86 -0.44
CA GLU A 52 -13.92 8.72 -0.19
C GLU A 52 -13.17 7.62 0.55
N GLU A 53 -13.87 6.93 1.45
CA GLU A 53 -13.40 5.65 1.97
C GLU A 53 -13.76 4.53 0.99
N VAL A 54 -12.75 3.81 0.51
CA VAL A 54 -12.87 2.75 -0.49
C VAL A 54 -12.44 1.42 0.09
N THR A 55 -13.09 0.35 -0.37
CA THR A 55 -12.67 -1.03 -0.06
C THR A 55 -11.92 -1.61 -1.25
N VAL A 56 -10.75 -2.18 -0.99
CA VAL A 56 -9.97 -2.95 -1.96
C VAL A 56 -10.19 -4.43 -1.70
N GLN A 57 -10.65 -5.15 -2.72
CA GLN A 57 -10.82 -6.60 -2.68
C GLN A 57 -10.44 -7.19 -4.04
N ASP A 58 -9.58 -8.21 -4.05
CA ASP A 58 -9.10 -8.87 -5.27
C ASP A 58 -8.53 -7.91 -6.32
N GLY A 59 -7.83 -6.86 -5.87
CA GLY A 59 -7.26 -5.81 -6.71
C GLY A 59 -8.27 -4.83 -7.32
N VAL A 60 -9.55 -4.96 -6.98
CA VAL A 60 -10.62 -4.04 -7.38
C VAL A 60 -10.87 -3.05 -6.25
N ILE A 61 -10.87 -1.76 -6.58
CA ILE A 61 -11.18 -0.67 -5.67
C ILE A 61 -12.62 -0.26 -5.89
N ARG A 62 -13.46 -0.39 -4.85
CA ARG A 62 -14.85 0.05 -4.89
C ARG A 62 -14.92 1.53 -4.53
N SER A 63 -15.07 2.37 -5.54
CA SER A 63 -15.25 3.82 -5.42
C SER A 63 -16.55 4.26 -6.08
N SER A 64 -17.21 5.25 -5.49
CA SER A 64 -18.35 5.95 -6.10
C SER A 64 -17.92 6.92 -7.19
N PHE A 65 -16.67 7.40 -7.15
CA PHE A 65 -16.13 8.33 -8.15
C PHE A 65 -15.66 7.62 -9.41
N ILE A 66 -14.98 6.48 -9.25
CA ILE A 66 -14.37 5.72 -10.34
C ILE A 66 -14.85 4.27 -10.29
N SER A 67 -15.68 3.90 -11.25
CA SER A 67 -16.12 2.52 -11.45
C SER A 67 -15.00 1.64 -12.01
N ASN A 68 -15.03 0.36 -11.67
CA ASN A 68 -14.10 -0.65 -12.16
C ASN A 68 -12.62 -0.30 -11.94
N LEU A 69 -12.33 0.51 -10.92
CA LEU A 69 -10.98 0.94 -10.62
C LEU A 69 -10.12 -0.26 -10.21
N ARG A 70 -9.02 -0.49 -10.95
CA ARG A 70 -8.02 -1.51 -10.65
C ARG A 70 -6.63 -0.87 -10.63
N LEU A 71 -5.84 -1.22 -9.63
CA LEU A 71 -4.44 -0.80 -9.51
C LEU A 71 -3.54 -2.05 -9.53
N ALA A 72 -2.49 -1.99 -10.34
CA ALA A 72 -1.41 -2.95 -10.42
C ALA A 72 -0.11 -2.30 -9.92
N VAL A 73 0.62 -3.04 -9.09
CA VAL A 73 1.89 -2.64 -8.49
C VAL A 73 3.00 -3.48 -9.10
N ALA A 74 3.90 -2.85 -9.83
CA ALA A 74 5.07 -3.50 -10.41
C ALA A 74 6.13 -3.79 -9.33
N PRO A 75 7.06 -4.74 -9.55
CA PRO A 75 8.10 -5.08 -8.57
C PRO A 75 9.04 -3.93 -8.18
N ASN A 76 9.17 -2.92 -9.03
CA ASN A 76 9.92 -1.69 -8.75
C ASN A 76 9.13 -0.66 -7.91
N GLY A 77 7.92 -1.01 -7.46
CA GLY A 77 7.02 -0.13 -6.70
C GLY A 77 6.22 0.85 -7.55
N SER A 78 6.37 0.86 -8.88
CA SER A 78 5.53 1.66 -9.77
C SER A 78 4.10 1.15 -9.74
N VAL A 79 3.13 2.07 -9.68
CA VAL A 79 1.71 1.77 -9.67
C VAL A 79 1.11 2.26 -10.97
N SER A 80 0.25 1.43 -11.57
CA SER A 80 -0.56 1.82 -12.72
C SER A 80 -1.96 1.29 -12.54
N GLY A 81 -2.94 2.00 -13.07
CA GLY A 81 -4.31 1.56 -13.00
C GLY A 81 -5.21 2.32 -13.93
N SER A 82 -6.43 1.81 -14.04
CA SER A 82 -7.46 2.41 -14.86
C SER A 82 -8.83 2.17 -14.26
N GLY A 83 -9.75 3.06 -14.58
CA GLY A 83 -11.16 2.92 -14.25
C GLY A 83 -12.00 3.86 -15.12
N PHE A 84 -13.26 4.01 -14.74
CA PHE A 84 -14.19 4.86 -15.47
C PHE A 84 -14.91 5.79 -14.51
N GLU A 85 -14.67 7.08 -14.66
CA GLU A 85 -15.25 8.13 -13.81
C GLU A 85 -16.79 8.10 -13.92
N GLN A 86 -17.51 8.30 -12.82
CA GLN A 86 -18.98 8.37 -12.81
C GLN A 86 -19.54 9.76 -12.48
N MET A 87 -18.70 10.68 -12.01
CA MET A 87 -19.15 11.96 -11.43
C MET A 87 -19.77 12.93 -12.45
N THR A 88 -19.52 12.74 -13.75
CA THR A 88 -19.94 13.66 -14.82
C THR A 88 -21.06 13.12 -15.71
N GLY A 89 -21.68 11.99 -15.35
CA GLY A 89 -22.88 11.44 -16.03
C GLY A 89 -22.62 10.76 -17.38
N TRP A 90 -21.50 11.04 -18.06
CA TRP A 90 -21.10 10.40 -19.32
C TRP A 90 -20.00 9.35 -19.14
N GLY A 91 -19.28 9.51 -18.04
CA GLY A 91 -18.12 8.76 -17.65
C GLY A 91 -16.95 8.80 -18.62
N ALA A 92 -15.76 8.89 -18.06
CA ALA A 92 -14.53 9.09 -18.77
C ALA A 92 -13.53 8.01 -18.36
N PRO A 93 -12.73 7.46 -19.28
CA PRO A 93 -11.62 6.63 -18.88
C PRO A 93 -10.66 7.46 -18.04
N VAL A 94 -10.31 6.93 -16.87
CA VAL A 94 -9.30 7.50 -15.98
C VAL A 94 -8.12 6.56 -15.96
N LYS A 95 -6.92 7.12 -16.10
CA LYS A 95 -5.64 6.44 -15.94
C LYS A 95 -4.95 7.00 -14.71
N LEU A 96 -4.42 6.09 -13.91
CA LEU A 96 -3.71 6.40 -12.68
C LEU A 96 -2.30 5.85 -12.82
N THR A 97 -1.31 6.68 -12.56
CA THR A 97 0.10 6.28 -12.49
C THR A 97 0.70 6.77 -11.20
N GLY A 98 1.69 6.09 -10.66
CA GLY A 98 2.25 6.50 -9.39
C GLY A 98 3.28 5.54 -8.82
N LYS A 99 3.40 5.59 -7.50
CA LYS A 99 4.34 4.77 -6.73
C LYS A 99 3.73 4.35 -5.41
N GLN A 100 4.20 3.23 -4.88
CA GLN A 100 3.92 2.81 -3.53
C GLN A 100 4.71 3.68 -2.52
N THR A 101 4.07 4.05 -1.42
CA THR A 101 4.66 4.81 -0.31
C THR A 101 4.49 4.05 1.01
N PRO A 102 5.19 4.43 2.09
CA PRO A 102 4.98 3.82 3.41
C PRO A 102 3.54 3.94 3.93
N ALA A 103 2.81 4.99 3.53
CA ALA A 103 1.43 5.24 3.95
C ALA A 103 0.38 4.57 3.03
N GLY A 104 0.77 4.19 1.81
CA GLY A 104 -0.13 3.63 0.82
C GLY A 104 0.39 3.81 -0.61
N TYR A 105 -0.32 4.58 -1.42
CA TYR A 105 -0.01 4.80 -2.83
C TYR A 105 -0.33 6.24 -3.23
N GLU A 106 0.44 6.80 -4.15
CA GLU A 106 0.20 8.16 -4.66
C GLU A 106 0.69 8.30 -6.09
N GLY A 107 0.13 9.28 -6.81
CA GLY A 107 0.69 9.71 -8.08
C GLY A 107 -0.24 10.60 -8.88
N ASP A 108 -0.12 10.48 -10.20
CA ASP A 108 -0.79 11.30 -11.19
C ASP A 108 -2.04 10.62 -11.73
N LEU A 109 -3.05 11.44 -11.98
CA LEU A 109 -4.31 11.08 -12.58
C LEU A 109 -4.43 11.78 -13.94
N GLU A 110 -4.85 11.03 -14.94
CA GLU A 110 -5.17 11.52 -16.27
C GLU A 110 -6.59 11.06 -16.63
N ALA A 111 -7.45 11.97 -17.06
CA ALA A 111 -8.82 11.68 -17.45
C ALA A 111 -9.14 12.37 -18.79
N ALA A 112 -9.75 11.62 -19.71
CA ALA A 112 -10.15 12.17 -21.01
C ALA A 112 -11.65 12.55 -20.98
N ARG A 113 -11.97 13.83 -20.98
CA ARG A 113 -13.35 14.35 -20.95
C ARG A 113 -13.65 15.15 -22.20
N PHE A 114 -14.64 14.75 -23.00
CA PHE A 114 -15.10 15.51 -24.18
C PHE A 114 -13.98 15.91 -25.17
N GLY A 115 -12.93 15.10 -25.30
CA GLY A 115 -11.77 15.41 -26.14
C GLY A 115 -10.69 16.27 -25.47
N HIS A 116 -10.92 16.66 -24.22
CA HIS A 116 -9.98 17.37 -23.35
C HIS A 116 -9.25 16.42 -22.41
N SER A 117 -8.02 16.78 -22.07
CA SER A 117 -7.16 16.02 -21.16
C SER A 117 -7.10 16.73 -19.82
N CYS A 118 -7.73 16.12 -18.81
CA CYS A 118 -7.67 16.58 -17.44
C CYS A 118 -6.58 15.85 -16.68
N TYR A 119 -5.82 16.59 -15.89
CA TYR A 119 -4.75 16.07 -15.05
C TYR A 119 -5.02 16.36 -13.59
N GLY A 120 -4.50 15.51 -12.72
CA GLY A 120 -4.62 15.65 -11.28
C GLY A 120 -3.65 14.76 -10.55
N THR A 121 -3.80 14.72 -9.24
CA THR A 121 -3.09 13.79 -8.39
C THR A 121 -4.08 12.95 -7.60
N TRP A 122 -3.63 11.77 -7.21
CA TRP A 122 -4.41 10.87 -6.39
C TRP A 122 -3.55 10.30 -5.26
N VAL A 123 -4.21 9.99 -4.16
CA VAL A 123 -3.59 9.36 -2.99
C VAL A 123 -4.53 8.29 -2.48
N LEU A 124 -4.00 7.12 -2.16
CA LEU A 124 -4.71 5.99 -1.56
C LEU A 124 -3.97 5.57 -0.29
N VAL A 125 -4.44 6.02 0.87
CA VAL A 125 -3.82 5.71 2.18
C VAL A 125 -4.69 4.77 2.98
N ARG A 126 -4.08 3.88 3.80
CA ARG A 126 -4.88 3.16 4.79
C ARG A 126 -5.15 4.08 5.98
N PRO A 127 -6.41 4.19 6.46
CA PRO A 127 -6.71 4.98 7.64
C PRO A 127 -5.91 4.41 8.83
N THR A 128 -5.18 5.29 9.52
CA THR A 128 -4.32 4.93 10.66
C THR A 128 -5.14 4.69 11.94
N THR A 129 -6.48 4.72 11.85
CA THR A 129 -7.41 4.52 12.98
C THR A 129 -7.69 3.03 13.20
N ALA A 130 -6.65 2.28 13.58
CA ALA A 130 -6.68 1.08 14.42
C ALA A 130 -5.33 0.34 14.30
N PRO A 131 -4.77 -0.21 15.39
CA PRO A 131 -3.62 -1.11 15.28
C PRO A 131 -4.03 -2.31 14.42
N ARG A 132 -3.29 -2.55 13.33
CA ARG A 132 -3.50 -3.74 12.49
C ARG A 132 -3.26 -4.99 13.31
N ALA A 133 -4.31 -5.75 13.57
CA ALA A 133 -4.27 -7.10 14.13
C ALA A 133 -3.70 -8.16 13.14
N GLY A 134 -2.77 -7.76 12.27
CA GLY A 134 -2.27 -8.59 11.17
C GLY A 134 -0.78 -8.45 10.84
N ASP A 135 -0.06 -7.51 11.45
CA ASP A 135 1.40 -7.37 11.26
C ASP A 135 2.19 -8.03 12.42
N ALA A 136 1.68 -9.16 12.93
CA ALA A 136 2.31 -9.94 14.00
C ALA A 136 2.61 -11.37 13.56
N GLN A 137 3.68 -11.54 12.78
CA GLN A 137 4.50 -12.76 12.72
C GLN A 137 5.78 -12.36 11.96
N THR A 138 6.99 -12.37 12.52
CA THR A 138 7.58 -13.42 13.37
C THR A 138 8.89 -12.86 13.98
N GLY A 139 9.13 -13.03 15.29
CA GLY A 139 10.51 -13.05 15.84
C GLY A 139 10.96 -12.05 16.91
N ALA A 140 10.08 -11.33 17.63
CA ALA A 140 10.51 -10.22 18.51
C ALA A 140 9.84 -10.16 19.91
N ALA A 141 9.57 -11.29 20.56
CA ALA A 141 8.89 -11.30 21.87
C ALA A 141 9.66 -10.54 22.98
N LYS A 142 11.00 -10.39 22.87
CA LYS A 142 11.81 -9.62 23.83
C LYS A 142 11.94 -8.13 23.46
N ASP A 143 11.98 -7.82 22.18
CA ASP A 143 12.13 -6.43 21.72
C ASP A 143 10.83 -5.63 21.88
N ASP A 144 9.68 -6.29 21.76
CA ASP A 144 8.36 -5.67 21.93
C ASP A 144 8.13 -5.17 23.37
N VAL A 145 8.58 -5.92 24.38
CA VAL A 145 8.43 -5.51 25.78
C VAL A 145 9.31 -4.29 26.10
N GLN A 146 10.54 -4.23 25.58
CA GLN A 146 11.40 -3.06 25.76
C GLN A 146 10.81 -1.79 25.12
N VAL A 147 10.25 -1.91 23.93
CA VAL A 147 9.60 -0.78 23.23
C VAL A 147 8.38 -0.30 24.01
N ARG A 148 7.56 -1.22 24.53
CA ARG A 148 6.38 -0.89 25.35
C ARG A 148 6.76 -0.23 26.68
N LEU A 149 7.80 -0.72 27.36
CA LEU A 149 8.31 -0.11 28.59
C LEU A 149 8.86 1.29 28.36
N LYS A 150 9.58 1.51 27.25
CA LYS A 150 10.11 2.84 26.88
C LYS A 150 8.99 3.85 26.66
N LYS A 151 7.93 3.47 25.94
CA LYS A 151 6.76 4.33 25.72
C LYS A 151 6.00 4.61 27.02
N LEU A 152 5.85 3.61 27.88
CA LEU A 152 5.21 3.76 29.19
C LEU A 152 5.98 4.76 30.07
N LYS A 153 7.31 4.72 30.05
CA LYS A 153 8.15 5.69 30.76
C LYS A 153 8.00 7.11 30.20
N GLN A 154 7.95 7.27 28.88
CA GLN A 154 7.73 8.59 28.27
C GLN A 154 6.42 9.21 28.72
N LEU A 155 5.31 8.45 28.75
CA LEU A 155 4.02 8.96 29.22
C LEU A 155 4.06 9.43 30.69
N PHE A 156 4.84 8.76 31.53
CA PHE A 156 5.04 9.17 32.92
C PHE A 156 5.90 10.43 33.02
N ASP A 157 7.00 10.48 32.26
CA ASP A 157 7.92 11.63 32.23
C ASP A 157 7.21 12.89 31.66
N ASP A 158 6.26 12.71 30.73
CA ASP A 158 5.41 13.77 30.16
C ASP A 158 4.24 14.18 31.11
N GLY A 159 4.11 13.52 32.27
CA GLY A 159 3.04 13.79 33.24
C GLY A 159 1.63 13.39 32.76
N LEU A 160 1.53 12.57 31.71
CA LEU A 160 0.26 12.10 31.14
C LEU A 160 -0.37 10.96 31.94
N ILE A 161 0.42 10.27 32.75
CA ILE A 161 -0.04 9.22 33.65
C ILE A 161 0.56 9.43 35.05
N THR A 162 -0.17 8.96 36.05
CA THR A 162 0.27 8.97 37.44
C THR A 162 1.29 7.86 37.72
N LYS A 163 1.99 7.97 38.85
CA LYS A 163 2.98 6.96 39.27
C LYS A 163 2.33 5.60 39.48
N GLU A 164 1.13 5.58 40.04
CA GLU A 164 0.35 4.38 40.30
C GLU A 164 -0.04 3.67 38.99
N GLU A 165 -0.45 4.43 37.97
CA GLU A 165 -0.77 3.89 36.64
C GLU A 165 0.45 3.36 35.90
N TYR A 166 1.59 4.06 36.04
CA TYR A 166 2.87 3.61 35.50
C TYR A 166 3.28 2.26 36.10
N GLU A 167 3.25 2.13 37.43
CA GLU A 167 3.67 0.89 38.10
C GLU A 167 2.72 -0.28 37.80
N ALA A 168 1.41 -0.06 37.75
CA ALA A 168 0.44 -1.09 37.42
C ALA A 168 0.65 -1.64 35.99
N LYS A 169 0.81 -0.75 35.00
CA LYS A 169 1.06 -1.14 33.60
C LYS A 169 2.43 -1.77 33.39
N ARG A 170 3.45 -1.28 34.10
CA ARG A 170 4.81 -1.84 34.07
C ARG A 170 4.82 -3.28 34.58
N LYS A 171 4.10 -3.55 35.67
CA LYS A 171 3.97 -4.91 36.22
C LYS A 171 3.26 -5.84 35.23
N GLN A 172 2.15 -5.40 34.64
CA GLN A 172 1.44 -6.18 33.62
C GLN A 172 2.31 -6.55 32.40
N LEU A 173 3.19 -5.63 31.97
CA LEU A 173 4.10 -5.87 30.84
C LEU A 173 5.24 -6.84 31.18
N LEU A 174 5.68 -6.87 32.44
CA LEU A 174 6.73 -7.78 32.90
C LEU A 174 6.19 -9.15 33.29
N ASP A 175 4.95 -9.25 33.74
CA ASP A 175 4.28 -10.53 34.05
C ASP A 175 3.85 -11.28 32.78
N ALA A 176 3.79 -10.61 31.62
CA ALA A 176 3.46 -11.18 30.32
C ALA A 176 4.66 -11.74 29.53
N LEU A 177 5.85 -11.75 30.16
CA LEU A 177 7.10 -12.35 29.66
C LEU A 177 7.20 -13.83 30.06
#